data_AF-A0A2I0PRP7-F1
#
_entry.id   AF-A0A2I0PRP7-F1
#
_cell.length_a   1.000
_cell.length_b   1.000
_cell.length_c   1.000
_cell.angle_alpha   90.00
_cell.angle_beta   90.00
_cell.angle_gamma   90.00
#
_symmetry.space_group_name_H-M   'P 1'
#
loop_
_entity.id
_entity.type
_entity.pdbx_description
1 polymer ?
#
loop_
_entity_poly.entity_id
_entity_poly.type
_entity_poly.pdbx_seq_one_letter_code
_entity_poly.pdbx_strand_id
1 'polypeptide(L)'
;MQKLSKLTIDFCGKERYFKRCPTKTLKKYTKGIEDIQKGIRNKAQEARGKEIEADNQEAMAELKEDKDEKAGYLEKAKELREEAKAIDKEIEDNAPAMEEEMIKKYGELCSQILEPFTPEDFEENYDSRDMALINSLGALYDMYMSNFSEIKIEARIQQIIEGNIDQRMSAFQSQ
;
A
#
# COMPACT_ATOMS: atom_id res chain seq x y z
N MET A 1 -11.50 -32.75 -10.42
CA MET A 1 -12.01 -31.36 -10.39
C MET A 1 -11.75 -30.74 -11.77
N GLN A 2 -12.77 -30.16 -12.41
CA GLN A 2 -12.57 -29.44 -13.68
C GLN A 2 -11.84 -28.13 -13.41
N LYS A 3 -10.72 -27.89 -14.08
CA LYS A 3 -10.02 -26.60 -14.07
C LYS A 3 -10.98 -25.51 -14.56
N LEU A 4 -11.18 -24.47 -13.75
CA LEU A 4 -12.08 -23.37 -14.05
C LEU A 4 -11.51 -22.39 -15.09
N SER A 5 -10.18 -22.28 -15.21
CA SER A 5 -9.48 -21.57 -16.29
C SER A 5 -8.33 -22.40 -16.85
N LYS A 6 -7.92 -22.10 -18.10
CA LYS A 6 -6.59 -22.48 -18.62
C LYS A 6 -5.53 -21.43 -18.29
N LEU A 7 -5.96 -20.18 -18.09
CA LEU A 7 -5.10 -19.08 -17.64
C LEU A 7 -4.35 -19.44 -16.36
N THR A 8 -3.02 -19.49 -16.48
CA THR A 8 -2.08 -19.47 -15.36
C THR A 8 -1.53 -18.05 -15.20
N ILE A 9 -1.19 -17.70 -13.97
CA ILE A 9 -0.39 -16.53 -13.65
C ILE A 9 0.90 -17.02 -13.00
N ASP A 10 2.02 -16.36 -13.31
CA ASP A 10 3.24 -16.53 -12.52
C ASP A 10 3.08 -15.66 -11.26
N PHE A 11 3.10 -16.31 -10.11
CA PHE A 11 2.95 -15.65 -8.82
C PHE A 11 3.71 -16.42 -7.73
N CYS A 12 4.63 -15.74 -7.06
CA CYS A 12 5.61 -16.32 -6.13
C CYS A 12 6.43 -17.44 -6.78
N GLY A 13 6.89 -17.21 -8.01
CA GLY A 13 7.78 -18.10 -8.77
C GLY A 13 7.18 -19.43 -9.20
N LYS A 14 5.84 -19.58 -9.16
CA LYS A 14 5.13 -20.79 -9.57
C LYS A 14 3.91 -20.41 -10.40
N GLU A 15 3.52 -21.30 -11.32
CA GLU A 15 2.26 -21.16 -12.05
C GLU A 15 1.07 -21.43 -11.12
N ARG A 16 0.17 -20.46 -11.04
CA ARG A 16 -1.08 -20.51 -10.26
C ARG A 16 -2.28 -20.30 -11.18
N TYR A 17 -3.43 -20.82 -10.82
CA TYR A 17 -4.69 -20.55 -11.51
C TYR A 17 -5.69 -19.88 -10.58
N PHE A 18 -6.58 -19.07 -11.16
CA PHE A 18 -7.70 -18.52 -10.41
C PHE A 18 -8.70 -19.63 -10.06
N LYS A 19 -9.09 -19.69 -8.79
CA LYS A 19 -10.21 -20.51 -8.33
C LYS A 19 -11.39 -19.64 -7.92
N ARG A 20 -12.59 -20.22 -7.95
CA ARG A 20 -13.80 -19.52 -7.51
C ARG A 20 -13.71 -19.16 -6.02
N CYS A 21 -13.79 -17.87 -5.76
CA CYS A 21 -13.92 -17.27 -4.44
C CYS A 21 -15.24 -16.49 -4.34
N PRO A 22 -16.02 -16.67 -3.25
CA PRO A 22 -17.20 -15.84 -3.00
C PRO A 22 -16.82 -14.36 -2.86
N THR A 23 -17.55 -13.47 -3.53
CA THR A 23 -17.29 -12.00 -3.49
C THR A 23 -17.26 -11.45 -2.06
N LYS A 24 -18.07 -12.00 -1.15
CA LYS A 24 -18.08 -11.62 0.27
C LYS A 24 -16.73 -11.93 0.95
N THR A 25 -16.13 -13.07 0.63
CA THR A 25 -14.82 -13.49 1.14
C THR A 25 -13.74 -12.58 0.58
N LEU A 26 -13.75 -12.33 -0.73
CA LEU A 26 -12.81 -11.41 -1.39
C LEU A 26 -12.81 -10.02 -0.73
N LYS A 27 -14.01 -9.41 -0.60
CA LYS A 27 -14.17 -8.09 0.02
C LYS A 27 -13.68 -8.04 1.47
N LYS A 28 -13.83 -9.12 2.24
CA LYS A 28 -13.38 -9.18 3.63
C LYS A 28 -11.86 -8.99 3.73
N TYR A 29 -11.10 -9.74 2.93
CA TYR A 29 -9.63 -9.69 2.96
C TYR A 29 -9.10 -8.39 2.34
N THR A 30 -9.66 -7.96 1.21
CA THR A 30 -9.29 -6.68 0.59
C THR A 30 -9.49 -5.51 1.55
N LYS A 31 -10.64 -5.44 2.23
CA LYS A 31 -10.90 -4.40 3.23
C LYS A 31 -9.92 -4.45 4.41
N GLY A 32 -9.57 -5.65 4.87
CA GLY A 32 -8.61 -5.80 5.97
C GLY A 32 -7.22 -5.27 5.65
N ILE A 33 -6.81 -5.27 4.38
CA ILE A 33 -5.56 -4.67 3.89
C ILE A 33 -5.72 -3.15 3.76
N GLU A 34 -6.83 -2.70 3.17
CA GLU A 34 -7.14 -1.27 3.02
C GLU A 34 -7.17 -0.55 4.38
N ASP A 35 -7.71 -1.19 5.41
CA ASP A 35 -7.78 -0.62 6.76
C ASP A 35 -6.37 -0.39 7.35
N ILE A 36 -5.42 -1.31 7.13
CA ILE A 36 -4.02 -1.14 7.56
C ILE A 36 -3.37 0.03 6.82
N GLN A 37 -3.46 0.02 5.48
CA GLN A 37 -2.87 1.07 4.63
C GLN A 37 -3.44 2.45 4.94
N LYS A 38 -4.75 2.52 5.24
CA LYS A 38 -5.43 3.74 5.64
C LYS A 38 -4.94 4.25 6.98
N GLY A 39 -4.67 3.36 7.94
CA GLY A 39 -4.07 3.72 9.23
C GLY A 39 -2.74 4.46 9.07
N ILE A 40 -1.84 3.92 8.24
CA ILE A 40 -0.54 4.56 7.92
C ILE A 40 -0.76 5.93 7.27
N ARG A 41 -1.60 5.97 6.23
CA ARG A 41 -1.84 7.20 5.46
C ARG A 41 -2.41 8.31 6.34
N ASN A 42 -3.31 7.98 7.25
CA ASN A 42 -3.90 8.96 8.16
C ASN A 42 -2.86 9.56 9.09
N LYS A 43 -1.98 8.74 9.69
CA LYS A 43 -0.90 9.25 10.56
C LYS A 43 0.10 10.10 9.79
N ALA A 44 0.50 9.66 8.59
CA ALA A 44 1.40 10.45 7.73
C ALA A 44 0.76 11.79 7.33
N GLN A 45 -0.55 11.80 7.08
CA GLN A 45 -1.29 13.04 6.81
C GLN A 45 -1.37 13.96 8.05
N GLU A 46 -1.49 13.38 9.25
CA GLU A 46 -1.45 14.12 10.50
C GLU A 46 -0.09 14.80 10.72
N ALA A 47 1.01 14.06 10.58
CA ALA A 47 2.37 14.60 10.67
C ALA A 47 2.57 15.76 9.68
N ARG A 48 2.19 15.57 8.41
CA ARG A 48 2.23 16.63 7.40
C ARG A 48 1.36 17.84 7.74
N GLY A 49 0.19 17.60 8.34
CA GLY A 49 -0.69 18.67 8.81
C GLY A 49 -0.02 19.54 9.88
N LYS A 50 0.72 18.91 10.79
CA LYS A 50 1.52 19.59 11.82
C LYS A 50 2.67 20.40 11.22
N GLU A 51 3.38 19.86 10.22
CA GLU A 51 4.42 20.62 9.49
C GLU A 51 3.86 21.87 8.81
N ILE A 52 2.72 21.74 8.11
CA ILE A 52 2.06 22.88 7.47
C ILE A 52 1.62 23.91 8.52
N GLU A 53 1.11 23.48 9.68
CA GLU A 53 0.77 24.40 10.76
C GLU A 53 2.02 25.10 11.31
N ALA A 54 3.14 24.39 11.45
CA ALA A 54 4.41 24.97 11.88
C ALA A 54 4.92 26.04 10.89
N ASP A 55 4.92 25.75 9.59
CA ASP A 55 5.29 26.71 8.54
C ASP A 55 4.41 27.96 8.59
N ASN A 56 3.10 27.79 8.85
CA ASN A 56 2.18 28.92 9.02
C ASN A 56 2.50 29.74 10.29
N GLN A 57 2.91 29.11 11.39
CA GLN A 57 3.34 29.83 12.60
C GLN A 57 4.62 30.62 12.33
N GLU A 58 5.59 30.05 11.61
CA GLU A 58 6.84 30.74 11.22
C GLU A 58 6.55 31.96 10.34
N ALA A 59 5.68 31.82 9.33
CA ALA A 59 5.25 32.94 8.49
C ALA A 59 4.54 34.04 9.31
N MET A 60 3.71 33.67 10.29
CA MET A 60 3.08 34.65 11.19
C MET A 60 4.12 35.38 12.06
N ALA A 61 5.15 34.69 12.54
CA ALA A 61 6.23 35.27 13.32
C ALA A 61 7.01 36.34 12.55
N GLU A 62 7.15 36.20 11.23
CA GLU A 62 7.79 37.19 10.37
C GLU A 62 6.99 38.49 10.26
N LEU A 63 5.66 38.41 10.37
CA LEU A 63 4.75 39.56 10.31
C LEU A 63 4.65 40.31 11.65
N LYS A 64 5.21 39.78 12.74
CA LYS A 64 5.16 40.40 14.06
C LYS A 64 6.35 41.31 14.31
N GLU A 65 6.05 42.55 14.71
CA GLU A 65 7.04 43.55 15.12
C GLU A 65 7.41 43.39 16.61
N ASP A 66 6.47 42.97 17.43
CA ASP A 66 6.71 42.69 18.85
C ASP A 66 7.53 41.40 19.01
N LYS A 67 8.61 41.50 19.79
CA LYS A 67 9.57 40.40 19.96
C LYS A 67 9.01 39.24 20.77
N ASP A 68 8.15 39.52 21.75
CA ASP A 68 7.59 38.50 22.63
C ASP A 68 6.49 37.72 21.89
N GLU A 69 5.64 38.43 21.13
CA GLU A 69 4.68 37.77 20.23
C GLU A 69 5.42 36.90 19.20
N LYS A 70 6.45 37.44 18.56
CA LYS A 70 7.26 36.69 17.59
C LYS A 70 7.88 35.43 18.19
N ALA A 71 8.43 35.52 19.41
CA ALA A 71 8.99 34.37 20.11
C ALA A 71 7.93 33.29 20.36
N GLY A 72 6.71 33.68 20.76
CA GLY A 72 5.60 32.74 20.98
C GLY A 72 5.20 31.96 19.73
N TYR A 73 5.15 32.61 18.56
CA TYR A 73 4.88 31.92 17.29
C TYR A 73 5.98 30.91 16.93
N LEU A 74 7.26 31.30 17.11
CA LEU A 74 8.39 30.42 16.84
C LEU A 74 8.46 29.22 17.80
N GLU A 75 8.11 29.41 19.07
CA GLU A 75 8.03 28.33 20.06
C GLU A 75 6.94 27.33 19.67
N LYS A 76 5.74 27.81 19.32
CA LYS A 76 4.64 26.95 18.84
C LYS A 76 5.00 26.19 17.56
N ALA A 77 5.70 26.84 16.62
CA ALA A 77 6.18 26.17 15.40
C ALA A 77 7.13 25.00 15.75
N LYS A 78 8.04 25.22 16.70
CA LYS A 78 8.98 24.19 17.16
C LYS A 78 8.26 23.02 17.82
N GLU A 79 7.26 23.28 18.68
CA GLU A 79 6.43 22.23 19.29
C GLU A 79 5.74 21.38 18.23
N LEU A 80 5.09 22.01 17.24
CA LEU A 80 4.41 21.32 16.14
C LEU A 80 5.37 20.45 15.31
N ARG A 81 6.60 20.91 15.06
CA ARG A 81 7.63 20.11 14.36
C ARG A 81 8.08 18.91 15.19
N GLU A 82 8.21 19.05 16.51
CA GLU A 82 8.54 17.92 17.39
C GLU A 82 7.37 16.91 17.47
N GLU A 83 6.13 17.37 17.48
CA GLU A 83 4.95 16.50 17.36
C GLU A 83 4.94 15.73 16.03
N ALA A 84 5.20 16.41 14.90
CA ALA A 84 5.30 15.77 13.59
C ALA A 84 6.36 14.65 13.57
N LYS A 85 7.57 14.95 14.06
CA LYS A 85 8.66 13.97 14.18
C LYS A 85 8.30 12.78 15.08
N ALA A 86 7.57 13.02 16.17
CA ALA A 86 7.13 11.96 17.06
C ALA A 86 6.16 11.00 16.35
N ILE A 87 5.24 11.55 15.54
CA ILE A 87 4.32 10.76 14.71
C ILE A 87 5.10 9.97 13.64
N ASP A 88 6.02 10.61 12.93
CA ASP A 88 6.83 9.93 11.91
C ASP A 88 7.64 8.78 12.51
N LYS A 89 8.25 9.01 13.68
CA LYS A 89 8.94 7.96 14.40
C LYS A 89 8.02 6.83 14.84
N GLU A 90 6.80 7.14 15.30
CA GLU A 90 5.81 6.11 15.63
C GLU A 90 5.43 5.28 14.39
N ILE A 91 5.33 5.90 13.20
CA ILE A 91 5.09 5.18 11.95
C ILE A 91 6.28 4.26 11.64
N GLU A 92 7.51 4.77 11.73
CA GLU A 92 8.73 3.98 11.49
C GLU A 92 8.86 2.81 12.46
N ASP A 93 8.65 3.04 13.77
CA ASP A 93 8.74 2.02 14.81
C ASP A 93 7.69 0.91 14.61
N ASN A 94 6.51 1.24 14.08
CA ASN A 94 5.44 0.28 13.81
C ASN A 94 5.49 -0.33 12.40
N ALA A 95 6.26 0.24 11.47
CA ALA A 95 6.29 -0.20 10.07
C ALA A 95 6.58 -1.71 9.91
N PRO A 96 7.54 -2.32 10.63
CA PRO A 96 7.80 -3.76 10.51
C PRO A 96 6.61 -4.63 10.91
N ALA A 97 5.93 -4.28 12.01
CA ALA A 97 4.77 -5.04 12.48
C ALA A 97 3.58 -4.91 11.52
N MET A 98 3.38 -3.72 10.95
CA MET A 98 2.34 -3.48 9.96
C MET A 98 2.64 -4.20 8.63
N GLU A 99 3.91 -4.22 8.21
CA GLU A 99 4.34 -4.97 7.03
C GLU A 99 4.11 -6.48 7.23
N GLU A 100 4.47 -7.03 8.38
CA GLU A 100 4.22 -8.44 8.71
C GLU A 100 2.71 -8.77 8.68
N GLU A 101 1.86 -7.92 9.26
CA GLU A 101 0.40 -8.10 9.21
C GLU A 101 -0.14 -8.02 7.77
N MET A 102 0.39 -7.09 6.96
CA MET A 102 0.01 -6.95 5.55
C MET A 102 0.39 -8.21 4.75
N ILE A 103 1.61 -8.71 4.90
CA ILE A 103 2.08 -9.92 4.20
C ILE A 103 1.18 -11.11 4.54
N LYS A 104 0.84 -11.30 5.82
CA LYS A 104 -0.09 -12.36 6.24
C LYS A 104 -1.45 -12.24 5.57
N LYS A 105 -2.05 -11.05 5.59
CA LYS A 105 -3.36 -10.81 4.94
C LYS A 105 -3.31 -10.99 3.42
N TYR A 106 -2.19 -10.66 2.78
CA TYR A 106 -1.97 -10.91 1.37
C TYR A 106 -1.87 -12.41 1.06
N GLY A 107 -1.12 -13.18 1.85
CA GLY A 107 -1.07 -14.65 1.75
C GLY A 107 -2.45 -15.28 1.92
N GLU A 108 -3.22 -14.83 2.92
CA GLU A 108 -4.60 -15.26 3.13
C GLU A 108 -5.48 -14.95 1.90
N LEU A 109 -5.45 -13.72 1.38
CA LEU A 109 -6.18 -13.33 0.17
C LEU A 109 -5.82 -14.22 -1.03
N CYS A 110 -4.53 -14.44 -1.29
CA CYS A 110 -4.04 -15.29 -2.37
C CYS A 110 -4.56 -16.72 -2.22
N SER A 111 -4.50 -17.31 -1.03
CA SER A 111 -5.01 -18.66 -0.78
C SER A 111 -6.50 -18.81 -1.06
N GLN A 112 -7.29 -17.72 -1.06
CA GLN A 112 -8.71 -17.76 -1.40
C GLN A 112 -8.97 -17.73 -2.90
N ILE A 113 -8.11 -17.08 -3.69
CA ILE A 113 -8.34 -16.82 -5.12
C ILE A 113 -7.40 -17.57 -6.06
N LEU A 114 -6.27 -18.07 -5.57
CA LEU A 114 -5.28 -18.84 -6.32
C LEU A 114 -5.23 -20.29 -5.86
N GLU A 115 -4.88 -21.17 -6.78
CA GLU A 115 -4.61 -22.57 -6.51
C GLU A 115 -3.60 -23.14 -7.53
N PRO A 116 -2.74 -24.11 -7.14
CA PRO A 116 -2.42 -24.45 -5.75
C PRO A 116 -1.80 -23.22 -5.06
N PHE A 117 -2.17 -22.88 -3.83
CA PHE A 117 -1.57 -21.75 -3.09
C PHE A 117 -1.81 -21.89 -1.59
N THR A 118 -0.79 -21.57 -0.79
CA THR A 118 -0.83 -21.52 0.68
C THR A 118 -0.38 -20.14 1.15
N PRO A 119 -0.85 -19.61 2.29
CA PRO A 119 -0.36 -18.33 2.81
C PRO A 119 1.17 -18.27 2.92
N GLU A 120 1.79 -19.39 3.31
CA GLU A 120 3.24 -19.55 3.45
C GLU A 120 3.98 -19.41 2.10
N ASP A 121 3.36 -19.79 0.98
CA ASP A 121 3.92 -19.55 -0.35
C ASP A 121 4.20 -18.06 -0.56
N PHE A 122 3.33 -17.18 -0.06
CA PHE A 122 3.53 -15.74 -0.16
C PHE A 122 4.65 -15.30 0.78
N GLU A 123 4.52 -15.57 2.09
CA GLU A 123 5.46 -15.13 3.13
C GLU A 123 6.93 -15.44 2.82
N GLU A 124 7.20 -16.59 2.20
CA GLU A 124 8.57 -17.04 1.90
C GLU A 124 9.11 -16.60 0.54
N ASN A 125 8.24 -16.41 -0.46
CA ASN A 125 8.66 -16.34 -1.87
C ASN A 125 8.21 -15.10 -2.63
N TYR A 126 7.49 -14.17 -1.99
CA TYR A 126 7.02 -12.97 -2.67
C TYR A 126 8.20 -12.10 -3.14
N ASP A 127 8.08 -11.57 -4.35
CA ASP A 127 9.00 -10.58 -4.87
C ASP A 127 8.30 -9.22 -5.13
N SER A 128 9.05 -8.27 -5.69
CA SER A 128 8.49 -6.96 -6.03
C SER A 128 7.38 -6.99 -7.09
N ARG A 129 7.36 -7.98 -7.98
CA ARG A 129 6.29 -8.16 -8.98
C ARG A 129 5.05 -8.71 -8.30
N ASP A 130 5.20 -9.67 -7.40
CA ASP A 130 4.08 -10.20 -6.60
C ASP A 130 3.43 -9.09 -5.78
N MET A 131 4.23 -8.21 -5.17
CA MET A 131 3.74 -7.02 -4.45
C MET A 131 3.04 -5.98 -5.34
N ALA A 132 3.41 -5.90 -6.62
CA ALA A 132 2.69 -5.06 -7.57
C ALA A 132 1.33 -5.68 -7.93
N LEU A 133 1.33 -6.98 -8.19
CA LEU A 133 0.15 -7.74 -8.61
C LEU A 133 -0.87 -7.93 -7.49
N ILE A 134 -0.43 -8.11 -6.24
CA ILE A 134 -1.31 -8.37 -5.10
C ILE A 134 -2.32 -7.25 -4.85
N ASN A 135 -1.92 -6.01 -5.08
CA ASN A 135 -2.81 -4.85 -4.98
C ASN A 135 -3.87 -4.81 -6.08
N SER A 136 -3.67 -5.57 -7.17
CA SER A 136 -4.58 -5.66 -8.31
C SER A 136 -5.26 -7.03 -8.43
N LEU A 137 -4.95 -7.99 -7.55
CA LEU A 137 -5.42 -9.37 -7.66
C LEU A 137 -6.96 -9.49 -7.60
N GLY A 138 -7.62 -8.63 -6.83
CA GLY A 138 -9.08 -8.52 -6.83
C GLY A 138 -9.66 -8.07 -8.17
N ALA A 139 -9.05 -7.06 -8.80
CA ALA A 139 -9.49 -6.57 -10.11
C ALA A 139 -9.22 -7.59 -11.23
N LEU A 140 -8.08 -8.28 -11.19
CA LEU A 140 -7.76 -9.37 -12.10
C LEU A 140 -8.76 -10.54 -11.96
N TYR A 141 -9.12 -10.87 -10.72
CA TYR A 141 -10.15 -11.86 -10.43
C TYR A 141 -11.52 -11.45 -10.97
N ASP A 142 -11.92 -10.18 -10.81
CA ASP A 142 -13.19 -9.68 -11.37
C ASP A 142 -13.22 -9.71 -12.90
N MET A 143 -12.11 -9.37 -13.56
CA MET A 143 -11.96 -9.50 -15.02
C MET A 143 -12.15 -10.96 -15.47
N TYR A 144 -11.50 -11.89 -14.77
CA TYR A 144 -11.64 -13.32 -15.02
C TYR A 144 -13.09 -13.78 -14.85
N MET A 145 -13.74 -13.43 -13.73
CA MET A 145 -15.14 -13.79 -13.45
C MET A 145 -16.12 -13.16 -14.44
N SER A 146 -15.75 -12.04 -15.06
CA SER A 146 -16.50 -11.35 -16.11
C SER A 146 -16.25 -11.92 -17.52
N ASN A 147 -15.57 -13.07 -17.63
CA ASN A 147 -15.23 -13.74 -18.88
C ASN A 147 -14.41 -12.87 -19.86
N PHE A 148 -13.52 -12.01 -19.34
CA PHE A 148 -12.56 -11.33 -20.20
C PHE A 148 -11.64 -12.37 -20.87
N SER A 149 -11.25 -12.11 -22.12
CA SER A 149 -10.31 -12.98 -22.85
C SER A 149 -8.96 -13.04 -22.15
N GLU A 150 -8.31 -14.20 -22.16
CA GLU A 150 -6.99 -14.44 -21.52
C GLU A 150 -5.96 -13.37 -21.92
N ILE A 151 -5.86 -13.04 -23.22
CA ILE A 151 -4.99 -11.99 -23.77
C ILE A 151 -5.19 -10.62 -23.08
N LYS A 152 -6.44 -10.26 -22.72
CA LYS A 152 -6.72 -8.99 -22.04
C LYS A 152 -6.26 -8.99 -20.58
N ILE A 153 -6.36 -10.14 -19.92
CA ILE A 153 -5.93 -10.31 -18.54
C ILE A 153 -4.39 -10.28 -18.50
N GLU A 154 -3.72 -10.98 -19.40
CA GLU A 154 -2.26 -10.95 -19.56
C GLU A 154 -1.74 -9.54 -19.86
N ALA A 155 -2.35 -8.83 -20.81
CA ALA A 155 -1.99 -7.45 -21.11
C ALA A 155 -2.15 -6.55 -19.87
N ARG A 156 -3.17 -6.79 -19.04
CA ARG A 156 -3.37 -6.02 -17.81
C ARG A 156 -2.32 -6.33 -16.75
N ILE A 157 -1.95 -7.61 -16.58
CA ILE A 157 -0.86 -8.04 -15.69
C ILE A 157 0.43 -7.35 -16.10
N GLN A 158 0.77 -7.37 -17.39
CA GLN A 158 1.97 -6.74 -17.91
C GLN A 158 1.99 -5.23 -17.64
N GLN A 159 0.87 -4.53 -17.90
CA GLN A 159 0.72 -3.11 -17.59
C GLN A 159 0.94 -2.78 -16.10
N ILE A 160 0.47 -3.65 -15.19
CA ILE A 160 0.64 -3.45 -13.75
C ILE A 160 2.13 -3.57 -13.37
N ILE A 161 2.82 -4.58 -13.92
CA ILE A 161 4.24 -4.81 -13.64
C ILE A 161 5.10 -3.67 -14.22
N GLU A 162 4.90 -3.31 -15.49
CA GLU A 162 5.62 -2.23 -16.16
C GLU A 162 5.41 -0.89 -15.45
N GLY A 163 4.15 -0.56 -15.12
CA GLY A 163 3.84 0.67 -14.38
C GLY A 163 4.50 0.74 -13.00
N ASN A 164 4.70 -0.39 -12.32
CA ASN A 164 5.40 -0.42 -11.04
C ASN A 164 6.92 -0.17 -11.21
N ILE A 165 7.52 -0.75 -12.27
CA ILE A 165 8.93 -0.53 -12.62
C ILE A 165 9.18 0.95 -12.96
N ASP A 166 8.32 1.55 -13.77
CA ASP A 166 8.46 2.95 -14.19
C ASP A 166 8.35 3.93 -13.01
N GLN A 167 7.45 3.65 -12.06
CA GLN A 167 7.32 4.44 -10.82
C GLN A 167 8.57 4.36 -9.97
N ARG A 168 9.16 3.16 -9.82
CA ARG A 168 10.42 2.97 -9.07
C ARG A 168 11.59 3.67 -9.75
N MET A 169 11.71 3.57 -11.06
CA MET A 169 12.76 4.24 -11.84
C MET A 169 12.66 5.77 -11.73
N SER A 170 11.44 6.31 -11.79
CA SER A 170 11.20 7.76 -11.67
C SER A 170 11.54 8.29 -10.26
N ALA A 171 11.24 7.51 -9.21
CA ALA A 171 11.61 7.86 -7.84
C ALA A 171 13.14 7.88 -7.62
N PHE A 172 13.88 6.97 -8.26
CA PHE A 172 15.35 6.94 -8.23
C PHE A 172 16.02 8.09 -9.00
N GLN A 173 15.37 8.63 -10.02
CA GLN A 173 15.88 9.77 -10.80
C GLN A 173 15.53 11.14 -10.18
N SER A 174 14.68 11.14 -9.16
CA SER A 174 14.21 12.36 -8.46
C SER A 174 14.92 12.57 -7.11
N GLN A 175 15.87 11.70 -6.76
CA GLN A 175 16.81 11.85 -5.63
C GLN A 175 18.18 12.31 -6.14
#